data_AF-A0A6G8I824-F1
#
_entry.id   AF-A0A6G8I824-F1
#
_cell.length_a   1.000
_cell.length_b   1.000
_cell.length_c   1.000
_cell.angle_alpha   90.00
_cell.angle_beta   90.00
_cell.angle_gamma   90.00
#
_symmetry.space_group_name_H-M   'P 1'
#
loop_
_entity.id
_entity.type
_entity.pdbx_description
1 polymer ?
#
loop_
_entity_poly.entity_id
_entity_poly.type
_entity_poly.pdbx_seq_one_letter_code
_entity_poly.pdbx_strand_id
1 'polypeptide(L)'
;MLRKALIPIAVFIIVLVALTFGETVGTQMLRWLNHLTGLVIHNFADVWYAVEIFVRTHFTKIIIALVLTVPISVWLIRHQGEKLARGVSTRKMAIILAIFLGWLGAHRFYLGQIGWGIIYLIILWVFAPLVVIISLIDAIRYAFMSDDEFPAVQS
;
A
#
# COMPACT_ATOMS: atom_id res chain seq x y z
N MET A 1 31.02 24.40 25.35
CA MET A 1 31.80 24.56 24.10
C MET A 1 31.76 23.30 23.22
N LEU A 2 31.81 22.09 23.80
CA LEU A 2 31.73 20.79 23.09
C LEU A 2 30.49 20.62 22.17
N ARG A 3 29.30 21.04 22.64
CA ARG A 3 28.03 20.89 21.90
C ARG A 3 27.96 21.70 20.59
N LYS A 4 28.73 22.79 20.49
CA LYS A 4 28.79 23.64 19.28
C LYS A 4 29.71 23.05 18.20
N ALA A 5 30.69 22.22 18.58
CA ALA A 5 31.59 21.54 17.65
C ALA A 5 31.05 20.18 17.17
N LEU A 6 30.14 19.57 17.92
CA LEU A 6 29.52 18.28 17.58
C LEU A 6 28.73 18.31 16.28
N ILE A 7 27.98 19.39 16.04
CA ILE A 7 27.13 19.53 14.85
C ILE A 7 27.96 19.55 13.55
N PRO A 8 28.99 20.39 13.38
CA PRO A 8 29.80 20.39 12.16
C PRO A 8 30.58 19.08 11.95
N ILE A 9 31.01 18.41 13.03
CA ILE A 9 31.67 17.10 12.95
C ILE A 9 30.69 16.03 12.45
N ALA A 10 29.47 16.00 12.98
CA ALA A 10 28.45 15.07 12.52
C ALA A 10 28.08 15.31 11.05
N VAL A 11 27.91 16.58 10.65
CA VAL A 11 27.65 16.95 9.26
C VAL A 11 28.81 16.52 8.35
N PHE A 12 30.05 16.77 8.77
CA PHE A 12 31.23 16.36 8.01
C PHE A 12 31.30 14.84 7.82
N ILE A 13 31.04 14.05 8.87
CA ILE A 13 31.04 12.59 8.79
C ILE A 13 29.93 12.10 7.86
N ILE A 14 28.73 12.66 7.96
CA ILE A 14 27.60 12.30 7.10
C ILE A 14 27.92 12.62 5.63
N VAL A 15 28.48 13.79 5.35
CA VAL A 15 28.89 14.20 4.00
C VAL A 15 30.02 13.31 3.48
N LEU A 16 31.02 12.99 4.31
CA LEU A 16 32.13 12.11 3.95
C LEU A 16 31.61 10.71 3.58
N VAL A 17 30.72 10.14 4.39
CA VAL A 17 30.11 8.84 4.15
C VAL A 17 29.26 8.87 2.87
N ALA A 18 28.47 9.92 2.68
CA ALA A 18 27.67 10.10 1.46
C ALA A 18 28.54 10.25 0.20
N LEU A 19 29.69 10.92 0.28
CA LEU A 19 30.61 11.05 -0.86
C LEU A 19 31.40 9.76 -1.10
N THR A 20 31.75 9.02 -0.05
CA THR A 20 32.56 7.79 -0.15
C THR A 20 31.75 6.60 -0.63
N PHE A 21 30.49 6.51 -0.20
CA PHE A 21 29.63 5.35 -0.49
C PHE A 21 28.43 5.69 -1.38
N GLY A 22 28.11 6.96 -1.60
CA GLY A 22 26.88 7.39 -2.29
C GLY A 22 26.79 6.93 -3.74
N GLU A 23 27.90 6.94 -4.47
CA GLU A 23 27.91 6.43 -5.86
C GLU A 23 27.67 4.91 -5.90
N THR A 24 28.31 4.16 -4.99
CA THR A 24 28.16 2.70 -4.89
C THR A 24 26.77 2.30 -4.41
N VAL A 25 26.28 2.94 -3.34
CA VAL A 25 24.95 2.69 -2.76
C VAL A 25 23.87 3.13 -3.74
N GLY A 26 24.02 4.30 -4.37
CA GLY A 26 23.08 4.81 -5.37
C GLY A 26 22.97 3.90 -6.58
N THR A 27 24.09 3.44 -7.14
CA THR A 27 24.08 2.53 -8.30
C THR A 27 23.58 1.13 -7.95
N GLN A 28 23.86 0.62 -6.74
CA GLN A 28 23.29 -0.65 -6.26
C GLN A 28 21.79 -0.53 -6.02
N MET A 29 21.33 0.56 -5.41
CA MET A 29 19.92 0.83 -5.18
C MET A 29 19.17 1.01 -6.50
N LEU A 30 19.73 1.74 -7.47
CA LEU A 30 19.15 1.89 -8.81
C LEU A 30 19.09 0.56 -9.56
N ARG A 31 20.12 -0.29 -9.48
CA ARG A 31 20.09 -1.63 -10.08
C ARG A 31 19.04 -2.53 -9.43
N TRP A 32 18.94 -2.50 -8.11
CA TRP A 32 17.93 -3.24 -7.37
C TRP A 32 16.52 -2.73 -7.66
N LEU A 33 16.32 -1.42 -7.77
CA LEU A 33 15.07 -0.80 -8.19
C LEU A 33 14.69 -1.22 -9.62
N ASN A 34 15.63 -1.18 -10.57
CA ASN A 34 15.39 -1.61 -11.94
C ASN A 34 15.05 -3.12 -12.02
N HIS A 35 15.64 -3.92 -11.14
CA HIS A 35 15.32 -5.34 -11.03
C HIS A 35 13.91 -5.57 -10.46
N LEU A 36 13.53 -4.83 -9.41
CA LEU A 36 12.19 -4.90 -8.84
C LEU A 36 11.12 -4.38 -9.80
N THR A 37 11.34 -3.24 -10.45
CA THR A 37 10.41 -2.72 -11.46
C THR A 37 10.30 -3.70 -12.62
N GLY A 38 11.41 -4.30 -13.07
CA GLY A 38 11.41 -5.37 -14.06
C GLY A 38 10.54 -6.56 -13.62
N LEU A 39 10.75 -7.10 -12.42
CA LEU A 39 9.94 -8.20 -11.86
C LEU A 39 8.46 -7.85 -11.74
N VAL A 40 8.13 -6.66 -11.23
CA VAL A 40 6.75 -6.20 -11.10
C VAL A 40 6.11 -6.04 -12.47
N ILE A 41 6.78 -5.38 -13.41
CA ILE A 41 6.25 -5.12 -14.76
C ILE A 41 6.10 -6.43 -15.53
N HIS A 42 7.07 -7.35 -15.48
CA HIS A 42 6.97 -8.64 -16.16
C HIS A 42 5.86 -9.50 -15.56
N ASN A 43 5.77 -9.63 -14.23
CA ASN A 43 4.69 -10.38 -13.59
C ASN A 43 3.31 -9.76 -13.87
N PHE A 44 3.20 -8.43 -13.84
CA PHE A 44 1.95 -7.76 -14.19
C PHE A 44 1.59 -7.91 -15.66
N ALA A 45 2.56 -7.83 -16.55
CA ALA A 45 2.35 -8.04 -17.99
C ALA A 45 1.90 -9.47 -18.28
N ASP A 46 2.48 -10.47 -17.61
CA ASP A 46 2.09 -11.87 -17.73
C ASP A 46 0.66 -12.10 -17.21
N VAL A 47 0.34 -11.52 -16.04
CA VAL A 47 -1.02 -11.54 -15.49
C VAL A 47 -1.98 -10.82 -16.42
N TRP A 48 -1.62 -9.66 -16.96
CA TRP A 48 -2.43 -8.88 -17.87
C TRP A 48 -2.70 -9.65 -19.16
N TYR A 49 -1.67 -10.27 -19.74
CA TYR A 49 -1.79 -11.11 -20.93
C TYR A 49 -2.66 -12.34 -20.67
N ALA A 50 -2.51 -13.00 -19.52
CA ALA A 50 -3.36 -14.12 -19.12
C ALA A 50 -4.82 -13.68 -18.93
N VAL A 51 -5.05 -12.52 -18.31
CA VAL A 51 -6.39 -11.92 -18.16
C VAL A 51 -6.97 -11.56 -19.52
N GLU A 52 -6.20 -10.95 -20.42
CA GLU A 52 -6.66 -10.61 -21.77
C GLU A 52 -7.07 -11.85 -22.56
N ILE A 53 -6.23 -12.89 -22.57
CA ILE A 53 -6.56 -14.18 -23.20
C ILE A 53 -7.82 -14.77 -22.58
N PHE A 54 -7.90 -14.79 -21.24
CA PHE A 54 -9.07 -15.31 -20.54
C PHE A 54 -10.35 -14.55 -20.91
N VAL A 55 -10.29 -13.21 -20.93
CA VAL A 55 -11.42 -12.35 -21.29
C VAL A 55 -11.87 -12.59 -22.72
N ARG A 56 -10.94 -12.70 -23.66
CA ARG A 56 -11.25 -12.98 -25.08
C ARG A 56 -11.80 -14.39 -25.27
N THR A 57 -11.24 -15.39 -24.60
CA THR A 57 -11.62 -16.80 -24.74
C THR A 57 -12.94 -17.14 -24.04
N HIS A 58 -13.24 -16.44 -22.94
CA HIS A 58 -14.40 -16.71 -22.10
C HIS A 58 -15.37 -15.53 -21.99
N PHE A 59 -15.39 -14.64 -22.98
CA PHE A 59 -16.21 -13.43 -22.96
C PHE A 59 -17.69 -13.72 -22.65
N THR A 60 -18.26 -14.82 -23.19
CA THR A 60 -19.65 -15.22 -22.91
C THR A 60 -19.87 -15.55 -21.43
N LYS A 61 -18.92 -16.24 -20.78
CA LYS A 61 -19.01 -16.56 -19.35
C LYS A 61 -18.95 -15.29 -18.51
N ILE A 62 -18.13 -14.32 -18.91
CA ILE A 62 -18.02 -13.02 -18.24
C ILE A 62 -19.32 -12.24 -18.37
N ILE A 63 -19.93 -12.20 -19.55
CA ILE A 63 -21.23 -11.53 -19.76
C ILE A 63 -22.31 -12.18 -18.89
N ILE A 64 -22.40 -13.52 -18.88
CA ILE A 64 -23.36 -14.24 -18.04
C ILE A 64 -23.11 -13.95 -16.56
N ALA A 65 -21.84 -13.98 -16.12
CA ALA A 65 -21.47 -13.65 -14.75
C ALA A 65 -21.89 -12.22 -14.39
N LEU A 66 -21.67 -11.22 -15.26
CA LEU A 66 -22.09 -9.84 -15.03
C LEU A 66 -23.61 -9.71 -14.95
N VAL A 67 -24.34 -10.34 -15.89
CA VAL A 67 -25.81 -10.32 -15.95
C VAL A 67 -26.43 -10.95 -14.70
N LEU A 68 -25.80 -11.96 -14.12
CA LEU A 68 -26.26 -12.58 -12.86
C LEU A 68 -25.78 -11.82 -11.63
N THR A 69 -24.54 -11.32 -11.64
CA THR A 69 -23.93 -10.65 -10.49
C THR A 69 -24.64 -9.34 -10.20
N VAL A 70 -24.99 -8.54 -11.22
CA VAL A 70 -25.62 -7.23 -10.99
C VAL A 70 -26.96 -7.35 -10.25
N PRO A 71 -27.94 -8.18 -10.67
CA PRO A 71 -29.18 -8.39 -9.92
C PRO A 71 -28.94 -8.99 -8.53
N ILE A 72 -28.04 -9.98 -8.41
CA ILE A 72 -27.75 -10.63 -7.14
C ILE A 72 -27.10 -9.65 -6.15
N SER A 73 -26.14 -8.84 -6.60
CA SER A 73 -25.50 -7.80 -5.80
C SER A 73 -26.51 -6.74 -5.36
N VAL A 74 -27.39 -6.28 -6.27
CA VAL A 74 -28.47 -5.33 -5.92
C VAL A 74 -29.43 -5.92 -4.90
N TRP A 75 -29.83 -7.18 -5.08
CA TRP A 75 -30.71 -7.88 -4.14
C TRP A 75 -30.05 -8.06 -2.77
N LEU A 76 -28.78 -8.46 -2.73
CA LEU A 76 -28.02 -8.69 -1.50
C LEU A 76 -27.80 -7.39 -0.72
N ILE A 77 -27.41 -6.30 -1.39
CA ILE A 77 -27.22 -4.99 -0.73
C ILE A 77 -28.55 -4.50 -0.14
N ARG A 78 -29.67 -4.67 -0.86
CA ARG A 78 -30.99 -4.25 -0.39
C ARG A 78 -31.55 -5.08 0.76
N HIS A 79 -31.23 -6.38 0.85
CA HIS A 79 -31.78 -7.28 1.89
C HIS A 79 -30.83 -7.55 3.06
N GLN A 80 -29.51 -7.45 2.86
CA GLN A 80 -28.50 -7.82 3.85
C GLN A 80 -27.42 -6.76 4.06
N GLY A 81 -27.49 -5.61 3.38
CA GLY A 81 -26.48 -4.54 3.48
C GLY A 81 -26.18 -4.13 4.92
N GLU A 82 -27.21 -3.99 5.76
CA GLU A 82 -27.00 -3.65 7.18
C GLU A 82 -26.42 -4.79 8.02
N LYS A 83 -26.67 -6.06 7.69
CA LYS A 83 -26.14 -7.20 8.46
C LYS A 83 -24.68 -7.49 8.09
N LEU A 84 -24.32 -7.31 6.82
CA LEU A 84 -22.96 -7.45 6.32
C LEU A 84 -22.07 -6.29 6.78
N ALA A 85 -22.56 -5.05 6.73
CA ALA A 85 -21.84 -3.87 7.24
C ALA A 85 -21.61 -3.94 8.76
N ARG A 86 -22.55 -4.51 9.53
CA ARG A 86 -22.39 -4.75 10.97
C ARG A 86 -21.35 -5.83 11.32
N GLY A 87 -21.01 -6.73 10.39
CA GLY A 87 -20.12 -7.87 10.65
C GLY A 87 -18.63 -7.62 10.38
N VAL A 88 -18.30 -6.66 9.51
CA VAL A 88 -16.91 -6.34 9.17
C VAL A 88 -16.42 -5.24 10.09
N SER A 89 -15.54 -5.58 11.04
CA SER A 89 -14.95 -4.54 11.89
C SER A 89 -14.09 -3.63 11.04
N THR A 90 -14.21 -2.33 11.29
CA THR A 90 -13.42 -1.28 10.66
C THR A 90 -11.92 -1.59 10.66
N ARG A 91 -11.44 -2.19 11.75
CA ARG A 91 -10.08 -2.68 11.90
C ARG A 91 -9.73 -3.78 10.92
N LYS A 92 -10.56 -4.82 10.78
CA LYS A 92 -10.31 -5.89 9.81
C LYS A 92 -10.15 -5.31 8.42
N MET A 93 -10.99 -4.34 8.06
CA MET A 93 -10.92 -3.69 6.76
C MET A 93 -9.66 -2.84 6.60
N ALA A 94 -9.26 -2.08 7.63
CA ALA A 94 -8.01 -1.33 7.61
C ALA A 94 -6.77 -2.24 7.48
N ILE A 95 -6.75 -3.41 8.11
CA ILE A 95 -5.66 -4.40 7.98
C ILE A 95 -5.60 -4.94 6.55
N ILE A 96 -6.73 -5.36 6.00
CA ILE A 96 -6.82 -5.85 4.61
C ILE A 96 -6.32 -4.76 3.65
N LEU A 97 -6.79 -3.52 3.85
CA LEU A 97 -6.43 -2.40 3.00
C LEU A 97 -4.94 -2.04 3.14
N ALA A 98 -4.35 -2.18 4.32
CA ALA A 98 -2.92 -1.98 4.55
C ALA A 98 -2.05 -3.06 3.88
N ILE A 99 -2.50 -4.32 3.82
CA ILE A 99 -1.77 -5.41 3.17
C ILE A 99 -1.83 -5.30 1.64
N PHE A 100 -3.03 -5.14 1.08
CA PHE A 100 -3.24 -5.19 -0.38
C PHE A 100 -3.06 -3.84 -1.06
N LEU A 101 -3.35 -2.75 -0.35
CA LEU A 101 -3.45 -1.41 -0.91
C LEU A 101 -2.71 -0.35 -0.07
N GLY A 102 -1.88 -0.79 0.87
CA GLY A 102 -1.19 0.08 1.80
C GLY A 102 -0.04 0.86 1.17
N TRP A 103 0.51 0.37 0.06
CA TRP A 103 1.47 1.09 -0.77
C TRP A 103 0.90 2.39 -1.37
N LEU A 104 -0.43 2.49 -1.50
CA LEU A 104 -1.14 3.73 -1.87
C LEU A 104 -1.57 4.57 -0.64
N GLY A 105 -1.35 4.08 0.58
CA GLY A 105 -1.87 4.69 1.81
C GLY A 105 -3.39 4.55 1.98
N ALA A 106 -4.04 3.64 1.27
CA ALA A 106 -5.49 3.49 1.26
C ALA A 106 -6.09 3.24 2.65
N HIS A 107 -5.40 2.51 3.53
CA HIS A 107 -5.81 2.31 4.93
C HIS A 107 -5.86 3.61 5.74
N ARG A 108 -4.96 4.58 5.45
CA ARG A 108 -4.97 5.88 6.12
C ARG A 108 -6.14 6.74 5.65
N PHE A 109 -6.45 6.73 4.35
CA PHE A 109 -7.63 7.40 3.82
C PHE A 109 -8.93 6.78 4.37
N TYR A 110 -8.99 5.45 4.45
CA TYR A 110 -10.12 4.74 5.03
C TYR A 110 -10.37 5.12 6.49
N LEU A 111 -9.32 5.38 7.27
CA LEU A 111 -9.40 5.85 8.65
C LEU A 111 -9.68 7.36 8.79
N GLY A 112 -9.95 8.08 7.69
CA GLY A 112 -10.16 9.53 7.68
C GLY A 112 -8.88 10.35 7.86
N GLN A 113 -7.71 9.71 7.85
CA GLN A 113 -6.41 10.35 8.08
C GLN A 113 -5.81 10.88 6.77
N ILE A 114 -6.52 11.80 6.11
CA ILE A 114 -6.19 12.30 4.76
C ILE A 114 -4.75 12.84 4.69
N GLY A 115 -4.31 13.61 5.69
CA GLY A 115 -2.94 14.14 5.73
C GLY A 115 -1.87 13.04 5.71
N TRP A 116 -2.09 11.95 6.46
CA TRP A 116 -1.19 10.79 6.44
C TRP A 116 -1.26 10.03 5.11
N GLY A 117 -2.44 9.90 4.52
CA GLY A 117 -2.58 9.32 3.17
C GLY A 117 -1.80 10.10 2.12
N ILE A 118 -1.83 11.44 2.17
CA ILE A 118 -1.03 12.28 1.26
C ILE A 118 0.47 12.08 1.48
N ILE A 119 0.92 12.01 2.74
CA ILE A 119 2.33 11.70 3.07
C ILE A 119 2.74 10.35 2.45
N TYR A 120 1.87 9.34 2.54
CA TYR A 120 2.11 8.04 1.91
C TYR A 120 2.30 8.16 0.40
N LEU A 121 1.48 8.95 -0.30
CA LEU A 121 1.62 9.19 -1.73
C LEU A 121 2.92 9.94 -2.09
N ILE A 122 3.34 10.91 -1.26
CA ILE A 122 4.61 11.62 -1.45
C ILE A 122 5.80 10.67 -1.24
N ILE A 123 5.78 9.86 -0.18
CA ILE A 123 6.84 8.87 0.07
C ILE A 123 6.82 7.79 -1.01
N LEU A 124 5.66 7.43 -1.57
CA LEU A 124 5.57 6.49 -2.68
C LEU A 124 6.32 7.03 -3.90
N TRP A 125 6.18 8.34 -4.16
CA TRP A 125 6.90 9.02 -5.22
C TRP A 125 8.42 9.12 -4.96
N VAL A 126 8.83 9.37 -3.71
CA VAL A 126 10.24 9.55 -3.34
C VAL A 126 10.98 8.22 -3.20
N PHE A 127 10.36 7.24 -2.54
CA PHE A 127 10.94 5.93 -2.23
C PHE A 127 9.85 4.89 -1.91
N ALA A 128 9.29 4.27 -2.96
CA ALA A 128 8.22 3.29 -2.88
C ALA A 128 8.44 2.10 -1.89
N PRO A 129 9.64 1.49 -1.78
CA PRO A 129 9.85 0.36 -0.86
C PRO A 129 9.55 0.71 0.60
N LEU A 130 9.81 1.95 1.01
CA LEU A 130 9.55 2.40 2.37
C LEU A 130 8.06 2.43 2.67
N VAL A 131 7.21 2.85 1.72
CA VAL A 131 5.76 2.86 1.93
C VAL A 131 5.20 1.46 2.09
N VAL A 132 5.68 0.51 1.28
CA VAL A 132 5.28 -0.91 1.39
C VAL A 132 5.61 -1.43 2.80
N ILE A 133 6.83 -1.21 3.27
CA ILE A 133 7.26 -1.67 4.61
C ILE A 133 6.43 -0.99 5.71
N ILE A 134 6.27 0.32 5.67
CA ILE A 134 5.49 1.05 6.70
C ILE A 134 4.03 0.57 6.68
N SER A 135 3.46 0.28 5.51
CA SER A 135 2.08 -0.22 5.42
C SER A 135 1.90 -1.62 5.99
N LEU A 136 2.87 -2.53 5.82
CA LEU A 136 2.87 -3.83 6.49
C LEU A 136 3.05 -3.68 8.01
N ILE A 137 3.91 -2.76 8.46
CA ILE A 137 4.06 -2.45 9.89
C ILE A 137 2.73 -1.94 10.47
N ASP A 138 2.02 -1.06 9.76
CA ASP A 138 0.69 -0.59 10.16
C ASP A 138 -0.32 -1.75 10.21
N ALA A 139 -0.29 -2.68 9.25
CA ALA A 139 -1.17 -3.86 9.26
C ALA A 139 -0.93 -4.75 10.50
N ILE A 140 0.33 -5.02 10.82
CA ILE A 140 0.72 -5.77 12.03
C ILE A 140 0.26 -5.02 13.27
N ARG A 141 0.57 -3.72 13.35
CA ARG A 141 0.15 -2.87 14.48
C ARG A 141 -1.36 -2.92 14.69
N TYR A 142 -2.17 -2.77 13.64
CA TYR A 142 -3.63 -2.84 13.73
C TYR A 142 -4.14 -4.22 14.14
N ALA A 143 -3.44 -5.29 13.78
CA ALA A 143 -3.79 -6.65 14.19
C ALA A 143 -3.58 -6.88 15.71
N PHE A 144 -2.57 -6.23 16.30
CA PHE A 144 -2.23 -6.37 17.72
C PHE A 144 -2.74 -5.25 18.62
N MET A 145 -3.28 -4.17 18.06
CA MET A 145 -3.89 -3.07 18.81
C MET A 145 -5.10 -3.57 19.63
N SER A 146 -5.49 -2.89 20.70
CA SER A 146 -6.78 -3.14 21.38
C SER A 146 -7.89 -2.26 20.78
N ASP A 147 -9.17 -2.53 21.09
CA ASP A 147 -10.33 -1.77 20.53
C ASP A 147 -10.38 -0.29 20.91
N ASP A 148 -9.89 0.01 22.10
CA ASP A 148 -9.71 1.35 22.67
C ASP A 148 -8.58 2.15 22.02
N GLU A 149 -7.54 1.48 21.51
CA GLU A 149 -6.41 2.15 20.85
C GLU A 149 -6.65 2.37 19.34
N PHE A 150 -7.59 1.65 18.74
CA PHE A 150 -7.81 1.67 17.30
C PHE A 150 -8.48 2.97 16.83
N PRO A 151 -7.99 3.63 15.76
CA PRO A 151 -8.58 4.88 15.30
C PRO A 151 -10.04 4.70 14.90
N ALA A 152 -10.93 5.49 15.50
CA ALA A 152 -12.31 5.58 15.03
C ALA A 152 -12.32 6.11 13.59
N VAL A 153 -13.08 5.47 12.70
CA VAL A 153 -13.34 6.02 11.37
C VAL A 153 -14.20 7.26 11.55
N GLN A 154 -13.62 8.42 11.19
CA GLN A 154 -14.35 9.68 11.13
C GLN A 154 -15.14 9.68 9.82
N SER A 155 -16.47 9.64 9.95
CA SER A 155 -17.43 9.72 8.83
C SER A 155 -17.72 11.17 8.45
#